data_AF-A0A0E9XIE8-F1
#
_entry.id   AF-A0A0E9XIE8-F1
#
_cell.length_a   1.000
_cell.length_b   1.000
_cell.length_c   1.000
_cell.angle_alpha   90.00
_cell.angle_beta   90.00
_cell.angle_gamma   90.00
#
_symmetry.space_group_name_H-M   'P 1'
#
loop_
_entity.id
_entity.type
_entity.pdbx_description
1 polymer ?
#
loop_
_entity_poly.entity_id
_entity_poly.type
_entity_poly.pdbx_seq_one_letter_code
_entity_poly.pdbx_strand_id
1 'polypeptide(L)'
;MKEEDLPSIADVEARYGLDDLPTSMFRPFRVYMDRCSDVGDPKSYIPSTCLDTRALEFRFHGGTVESTLVEGVSHVIVAEETRIMPLRTLRRVFTKKFKIVRETWVKDCIKAGHLLNDNDYLV
;
A
#
# COMPACT_ATOMS: atom_id res chain seq x y z
N MET A 1 14.51 27.43 19.28
CA MET A 1 15.38 26.64 18.39
C MET A 1 14.44 26.00 17.39
N LYS A 2 14.40 26.51 16.15
CA LYS A 2 13.52 25.95 15.11
C LYS A 2 14.13 24.62 14.70
N GLU A 3 13.36 23.55 14.86
CA GLU A 3 13.64 22.26 14.25
C GLU A 3 13.72 22.54 12.74
N GLU A 4 14.92 22.48 12.17
CA GLU A 4 15.08 22.54 10.72
C GLU A 4 14.35 21.31 10.17
N ASP A 5 13.28 21.55 9.40
CA ASP A 5 12.52 20.51 8.71
C ASP A 5 13.47 19.77 7.77
N LEU A 6 14.01 18.64 8.22
CA LEU A 6 14.88 17.82 7.41
C LEU A 6 14.04 17.27 6.25
N PRO A 7 14.54 17.33 5.00
CA PRO A 7 13.80 16.86 3.84
C PRO A 7 13.50 15.36 3.99
N SER A 8 12.28 14.95 3.65
CA SER A 8 11.92 13.53 3.65
C SER A 8 12.67 12.78 2.55
N ILE A 9 12.74 11.45 2.64
CA ILE A 9 13.35 10.62 1.59
C ILE A 9 12.70 10.89 0.23
N ALA A 10 11.38 11.06 0.19
CA ALA A 10 10.64 11.35 -1.04
C ALA A 10 11.06 12.71 -1.63
N ASP A 11 11.25 13.74 -0.80
CA ASP A 11 11.70 15.06 -1.25
C ASP A 11 13.12 15.00 -1.83
N VAL A 12 13.99 14.20 -1.21
CA VAL A 12 15.36 13.97 -1.70
C VAL A 12 15.32 13.20 -3.02
N GLU A 13 14.54 12.12 -3.12
CA GLU A 13 14.41 11.34 -4.34
C GLU A 13 13.93 12.20 -5.51
N ALA A 14 12.85 12.96 -5.32
CA ALA A 14 12.33 13.86 -6.35
C ALA A 14 13.33 14.96 -6.74
N ARG A 15 14.02 15.56 -5.75
CA ARG A 15 15.01 16.62 -6.00
C ARG A 15 16.17 16.16 -6.89
N TYR A 16 16.54 14.88 -6.80
CA TYR A 16 17.64 14.30 -7.56
C TYR A 16 17.19 13.39 -8.72
N GLY A 17 15.89 13.32 -9.02
CA GLY A 17 15.35 12.49 -10.11
C GLY A 17 15.48 10.99 -9.88
N LEU A 18 15.42 10.56 -8.61
CA LEU A 18 15.49 9.16 -8.17
C LEU A 18 14.12 8.57 -7.83
N ASP A 19 13.05 9.36 -8.02
CA ASP A 19 11.67 9.00 -7.75
C ASP A 19 11.06 8.03 -8.79
N ASP A 20 11.68 7.92 -9.97
CA ASP A 20 11.31 6.95 -11.01
C ASP A 20 12.14 5.64 -10.96
N LEU A 21 12.98 5.46 -9.92
CA LEU A 21 13.72 4.21 -9.76
C LEU A 21 12.77 3.06 -9.37
N PRO A 22 13.01 1.82 -9.85
CA PRO A 22 12.20 0.67 -9.45
C PRO A 22 12.13 0.45 -7.94
N THR A 23 13.16 0.85 -7.18
CA THR A 23 13.22 0.75 -5.71
C THR A 23 12.44 1.84 -4.98
N SER A 24 11.98 2.87 -5.70
CA SER A 24 11.30 4.04 -5.15
C SER A 24 9.87 4.16 -5.69
N MET A 25 9.47 3.33 -6.65
CA MET A 25 8.20 3.44 -7.36
C MET A 25 6.96 3.44 -6.44
N PHE A 26 7.02 2.77 -5.27
CA PHE A 26 5.90 2.77 -4.34
C PHE A 26 5.96 3.87 -3.27
N ARG A 27 7.00 4.73 -3.27
CA ARG A 27 7.22 5.79 -2.26
C ARG A 27 5.98 6.63 -1.94
N PRO A 28 5.16 7.05 -2.92
CA PRO A 28 3.99 7.89 -2.63
C PRO A 28 2.83 7.13 -1.95
N PHE A 29 2.89 5.79 -1.89
CA PHE A 29 1.76 4.97 -1.46
C PHE A 29 1.93 4.46 -0.04
N ARG A 30 0.88 4.69 0.74
CA ARG A 30 0.61 4.02 2.00
C ARG A 30 -0.45 2.97 1.76
N VAL A 31 -0.20 1.72 2.10
CA VAL A 31 -1.11 0.61 1.82
C VAL A 31 -1.42 -0.20 3.06
N TYR A 32 -2.61 -0.78 3.09
CA TYR A 32 -3.00 -1.79 4.06
C TYR A 32 -3.15 -3.13 3.34
N MET A 33 -2.60 -4.19 3.90
CA MET A 33 -2.71 -5.54 3.36
C MET A 33 -3.83 -6.27 4.11
N ASP A 34 -4.79 -6.85 3.40
CA ASP A 34 -5.94 -7.56 3.99
C ASP A 34 -5.57 -8.92 4.59
N ARG A 35 -4.73 -8.86 5.64
CA ARG A 35 -4.13 -10.01 6.35
C ARG A 35 -4.79 -10.30 7.68
N CYS A 36 -5.91 -9.67 7.98
CA CYS A 36 -6.62 -9.84 9.25
C CYS A 36 -7.97 -10.52 8.97
N SER A 37 -8.35 -11.52 9.76
CA SER A 37 -9.69 -12.11 9.65
C SER A 37 -10.79 -11.08 9.92
N ASP A 38 -10.54 -10.17 10.87
CA ASP A 38 -11.34 -8.98 11.14
C ASP A 38 -10.62 -7.75 10.61
N VAL A 39 -11.25 -7.03 9.69
CA VAL A 39 -10.63 -5.89 9.00
C VAL A 39 -10.20 -4.81 10.01
N GLY A 40 -8.91 -4.54 10.06
CA GLY A 40 -8.34 -3.50 10.90
C GLY A 40 -8.06 -3.90 12.35
N ASP A 41 -8.30 -5.16 12.74
CA ASP A 41 -7.85 -5.68 14.04
C ASP A 41 -6.49 -6.42 13.87
N PRO A 42 -5.37 -5.85 14.35
CA PRO A 42 -4.07 -6.51 14.27
C PRO A 42 -4.00 -7.83 15.04
N LYS A 43 -4.88 -8.05 16.01
CA LYS A 43 -4.90 -9.29 16.80
C LYS A 43 -5.45 -10.47 16.01
N SER A 44 -6.20 -10.19 14.96
CA SER A 44 -6.80 -11.19 14.09
C SER A 44 -5.90 -11.50 12.88
N TYR A 45 -4.60 -11.24 12.98
CA TYR A 45 -3.62 -11.42 11.91
C TYR A 45 -3.49 -12.88 11.49
N ILE A 46 -3.52 -13.11 10.17
CA ILE A 46 -3.35 -14.41 9.54
C ILE A 46 -1.94 -14.46 8.95
N PRO A 47 -0.99 -15.19 9.58
CA PRO A 47 0.37 -15.30 9.10
C PRO A 47 0.50 -16.22 7.88
N SER A 48 1.64 -16.12 7.20
CA SER A 48 2.09 -17.03 6.14
C SER A 48 1.22 -17.01 4.89
N THR A 49 0.75 -15.81 4.51
CA THR A 49 -0.03 -15.59 3.29
C THR A 49 0.82 -14.97 2.18
N CYS A 50 0.36 -15.01 0.93
CA CYS A 50 1.05 -14.31 -0.18
C CYS A 50 1.17 -12.80 0.08
N LEU A 51 0.25 -12.22 0.85
CA LEU A 51 0.26 -10.82 1.24
C LEU A 51 1.42 -10.47 2.17
N ASP A 52 2.00 -11.43 2.90
CA ASP A 52 3.20 -11.19 3.71
C ASP A 52 4.42 -10.94 2.83
N THR A 53 4.60 -11.79 1.82
CA THR A 53 5.63 -11.60 0.81
C THR A 53 5.40 -10.31 0.04
N ARG A 54 4.16 -10.02 -0.39
CA ARG A 54 3.85 -8.75 -1.07
C ARG A 54 4.11 -7.54 -0.17
N ALA A 55 3.86 -7.62 1.14
CA ALA A 55 4.16 -6.55 2.07
C ALA A 55 5.67 -6.26 2.18
N LEU A 56 6.50 -7.30 2.16
CA LEU A 56 7.96 -7.14 2.16
C LEU A 56 8.45 -6.52 0.86
N GLU A 57 7.99 -7.04 -0.27
CA GLU A 57 8.31 -6.50 -1.60
C GLU A 57 7.87 -5.05 -1.75
N PHE A 58 6.65 -4.71 -1.35
CA PHE A 58 6.14 -3.34 -1.43
C PHE A 58 7.01 -2.35 -0.63
N ARG A 59 7.44 -2.75 0.58
CA ARG A 59 8.39 -1.97 1.40
C ARG A 59 9.77 -1.87 0.75
N PHE A 60 10.26 -2.96 0.19
CA PHE A 60 11.54 -3.00 -0.50
C PHE A 60 11.57 -2.02 -1.68
N HIS A 61 10.44 -1.85 -2.37
CA HIS A 61 10.25 -0.91 -3.47
C HIS A 61 9.73 0.48 -3.01
N GLY A 62 10.00 0.85 -1.76
CA GLY A 62 9.84 2.20 -1.24
C GLY A 62 8.50 2.52 -0.60
N GLY A 63 7.53 1.62 -0.70
CA GLY A 63 6.18 1.84 -0.21
C GLY A 63 6.01 1.68 1.30
N THR A 64 4.99 2.32 1.85
CA THR A 64 4.65 2.21 3.28
C THR A 64 3.52 1.21 3.47
N VAL A 65 3.70 0.23 4.37
CA VAL A 65 2.66 -0.75 4.70
C VAL A 65 2.21 -0.56 6.14
N GLU A 66 0.98 -0.11 6.29
CA GLU A 66 0.31 0.12 7.58
C GLU A 66 -0.18 -1.19 8.19
N SER A 67 -0.07 -1.30 9.52
CA SER A 67 -0.58 -2.45 10.28
C SER A 67 -2.09 -2.40 10.50
N THR A 68 -2.68 -1.20 10.42
CA THR A 68 -4.11 -0.94 10.59
C THR A 68 -4.62 -0.05 9.47
N LEU A 69 -5.92 -0.14 9.16
CA LEU A 69 -6.52 0.71 8.15
C LEU A 69 -6.81 2.09 8.75
N VAL A 70 -5.95 3.07 8.46
CA VAL A 70 -6.00 4.44 9.00
C VAL A 70 -6.16 5.48 7.89
N GLU A 71 -6.60 6.69 8.26
CA GLU A 71 -6.77 7.79 7.31
C GLU A 71 -5.46 8.10 6.56
N GLY A 72 -5.58 8.36 5.26
CA GLY A 72 -4.43 8.55 4.37
C GLY A 72 -3.85 7.28 3.75
N VAL A 73 -4.35 6.08 4.09
CA VAL A 73 -4.12 4.88 3.28
C VAL A 73 -4.64 5.13 1.87
N SER A 74 -3.79 4.86 0.89
CA SER A 74 -4.09 5.04 -0.54
C SER A 74 -4.72 3.78 -1.15
N HIS A 75 -4.25 2.61 -0.76
CA HIS A 75 -4.69 1.32 -1.31
C HIS A 75 -4.88 0.27 -0.22
N VAL A 76 -5.91 -0.54 -0.38
CA VAL A 76 -6.07 -1.82 0.30
C VAL A 76 -5.75 -2.92 -0.71
N ILE A 77 -4.80 -3.77 -0.35
CA ILE A 77 -4.36 -4.89 -1.19
C ILE A 77 -5.00 -6.17 -0.69
N VAL A 78 -5.70 -6.88 -1.58
CA VAL A 78 -6.39 -8.14 -1.27
C VAL A 78 -5.84 -9.29 -2.13
N ALA A 79 -5.74 -10.48 -1.54
CA ALA A 79 -5.43 -11.70 -2.28
C ALA A 79 -6.69 -12.33 -2.88
N GLU A 80 -7.79 -12.25 -2.15
CA GLU A 80 -9.08 -12.83 -2.52
C GLU A 80 -10.20 -11.81 -2.31
N GLU A 81 -11.31 -12.02 -3.02
CA GLU A 81 -12.45 -11.09 -3.03
C GLU A 81 -13.46 -11.36 -1.90
N THR A 82 -13.14 -12.28 -0.99
CA THR A 82 -14.04 -12.78 0.07
C THR A 82 -14.49 -11.71 1.07
N ARG A 83 -13.66 -10.68 1.32
CA ARG A 83 -13.91 -9.60 2.30
C ARG A 83 -14.16 -8.21 1.68
N ILE A 84 -14.47 -8.15 0.38
CA ILE A 84 -14.70 -6.87 -0.31
C ILE A 84 -15.86 -6.07 0.30
N MET A 85 -16.96 -6.71 0.67
CA MET A 85 -18.15 -6.01 1.19
C MET A 85 -17.88 -5.29 2.52
N PRO A 86 -17.25 -5.92 3.53
CA PRO A 86 -16.74 -5.22 4.71
C PRO A 86 -15.82 -4.04 4.36
N LEU A 87 -14.85 -4.23 3.47
CA LEU A 87 -13.89 -3.18 3.06
C LEU A 87 -14.59 -1.99 2.39
N ARG A 88 -15.55 -2.23 1.50
CA ARG A 88 -16.35 -1.18 0.84
C ARG A 88 -17.24 -0.44 1.83
N THR A 89 -17.74 -1.13 2.85
CA THR A 89 -18.52 -0.51 3.93
C THR A 89 -17.64 0.39 4.77
N LEU A 90 -16.47 -0.11 5.20
CA LEU A 90 -15.49 0.64 5.97
C LEU A 90 -14.97 1.85 5.19
N ARG A 91 -14.73 1.71 3.88
CA ARG A 91 -14.37 2.81 2.98
C ARG A 91 -15.34 4.00 3.06
N ARG A 92 -16.62 3.81 3.43
CA ARG A 92 -17.60 4.90 3.55
C ARG A 92 -17.28 5.87 4.68
N VAL A 93 -16.63 5.43 5.76
CA VAL A 93 -16.30 6.28 6.91
C VAL A 93 -15.02 7.11 6.73
N PHE A 94 -14.21 6.80 5.73
CA PHE A 94 -12.95 7.50 5.45
C PHE A 94 -13.19 8.80 4.70
N THR A 95 -12.41 9.84 5.01
CA THR A 95 -12.50 11.12 4.29
C THR A 95 -11.84 10.99 2.93
N LYS A 96 -10.60 10.49 2.88
CA LYS A 96 -9.89 10.15 1.65
C LYS A 96 -10.15 8.68 1.33
N LYS A 97 -10.85 8.44 0.21
CA LYS A 97 -11.20 7.08 -0.20
C LYS A 97 -9.95 6.35 -0.72
N PHE A 98 -9.60 5.25 -0.08
CA PHE A 98 -8.63 4.30 -0.62
C PHE A 98 -9.23 3.52 -1.80
N LYS A 99 -8.36 2.99 -2.68
CA LYS A 99 -8.71 1.99 -3.69
C LYS A 99 -8.57 0.59 -3.09
N ILE A 100 -9.34 -0.38 -3.60
CA ILE A 100 -9.20 -1.80 -3.23
C ILE A 100 -8.71 -2.51 -4.48
N VAL A 101 -7.52 -3.09 -4.43
CA VAL A 101 -6.86 -3.70 -5.59
C VAL A 101 -6.34 -5.11 -5.27
N ARG A 102 -6.24 -5.95 -6.30
CA ARG A 102 -5.63 -7.29 -6.17
C ARG A 102 -4.14 -7.20 -5.91
N GLU A 103 -3.62 -8.19 -5.17
CA GLU A 103 -2.19 -8.34 -4.87
C GLU A 103 -1.30 -8.40 -6.12
N THR A 104 -1.86 -8.90 -7.22
CA THR A 104 -1.20 -8.97 -8.52
C THR A 104 -0.75 -7.61 -9.05
N TRP A 105 -1.38 -6.50 -8.64
CA TRP A 105 -0.90 -5.16 -8.98
C TRP A 105 0.53 -4.93 -8.50
N VAL A 106 0.81 -5.28 -7.24
CA VAL A 106 2.15 -5.15 -6.66
C VAL A 106 3.14 -6.03 -7.42
N LYS A 107 2.77 -7.30 -7.63
CA LYS A 107 3.60 -8.27 -8.34
C LYS A 107 3.94 -7.83 -9.77
N ASP A 108 2.94 -7.34 -10.51
CA ASP A 108 3.11 -6.98 -11.91
C ASP A 108 3.87 -5.65 -12.07
N CYS A 109 3.66 -4.67 -11.17
CA CYS A 109 4.49 -3.45 -11.13
C CYS A 109 5.96 -3.79 -10.90
N ILE A 110 6.26 -4.68 -9.95
CA ILE A 110 7.64 -5.10 -9.68
C ILE A 110 8.24 -5.81 -10.89
N LYS A 111 7.47 -6.69 -11.54
CA LYS A 111 7.91 -7.38 -12.75
C LYS A 111 8.15 -6.42 -13.92
N ALA A 112 7.33 -5.38 -14.04
CA ALA A 112 7.45 -4.35 -15.08
C ALA A 112 8.56 -3.33 -14.78
N GLY A 113 9.00 -3.23 -13.54
CA GLY A 113 9.98 -2.25 -13.06
C GLY A 113 9.43 -0.83 -12.92
N HIS A 114 8.11 -0.63 -13.03
CA HIS A 114 7.43 0.66 -12.90
C HIS A 114 5.97 0.45 -12.50
N LEU A 115 5.29 1.54 -12.11
CA LEU A 115 3.87 1.50 -11.73
C LEU A 115 2.98 1.22 -12.94
N LEU A 116 2.20 0.16 -12.85
CA LEU A 116 1.08 -0.12 -13.73
C LEU A 116 -0.19 0.60 -13.23
N ASN A 117 -1.13 0.82 -14.14
CA ASN A 117 -2.41 1.45 -13.83
C ASN A 117 -3.22 0.60 -12.83
N ASP A 118 -3.40 1.12 -11.63
CA ASP A 118 -4.11 0.46 -10.54
C ASP A 118 -5.59 0.17 -10.85
N ASN A 119 -6.20 0.92 -11.77
CA ASN A 119 -7.60 0.76 -12.15
C ASN A 119 -7.86 -0.61 -12.80
N ASP A 120 -6.85 -1.19 -13.45
CA ASP A 120 -6.94 -2.50 -14.09
C ASP A 120 -6.97 -3.65 -13.05
N TYR A 121 -6.70 -3.32 -11.77
CA TYR A 121 -6.61 -4.26 -10.66
C TYR A 121 -7.69 -4.05 -9.59
N LEU A 122 -8.63 -3.12 -9.80
CA LEU A 122 -9.70 -2.80 -8.84
C LEU A 122 -10.65 -3.99 -8.61
N VAL A 123 -11.17 -4.07 -7.38
CA VAL A 123 -12.17 -5.06 -6.94
C VAL A 123 -13.29 -4.46 -6.09
#